data_AF-E9EDJ8-F1
#
_entry.id   AF-E9EDJ8-F1
#
_cell.length_a   1.000
_cell.length_b   1.000
_cell.length_c   1.000
_cell.angle_alpha   90.00
_cell.angle_beta   90.00
_cell.angle_gamma   90.00
#
_symmetry.space_group_name_H-M   'P 1'
#
loop_
_entity.id
_entity.type
_entity.pdbx_description
1 polymer ?
#
loop_
_entity_poly.entity_id
_entity_poly.type
_entity_poly.pdbx_seq_one_letter_code
_entity_poly.pdbx_strand_id
1 'polypeptide(L)'
;MKSLVLVSVPVFNFLTSISPQDLCNLTRLQVHNSLAYASDGREDGTRELDLLVRKHIRALEVLDITCHTGRFHIDSILQHGGSLRQLHFRDHVGFSHDDGQCPTLRAEDVARLGQGLPFVHTLELDMDAALCYPPEFLRGIASFPMLQTLILHVQTLLRATEKDDPARDRDYESAMQTFSCLVRLREKSNPDLAWRSITINVGGWRRVMLRRVGSEWKRKNARGIFAERCFVLEKDETGRYKVAEEECHDGSQYTSTSQL
;
A
#
# COMPACT_ATOMS: atom_id res chain seq x y z
N MET A 1 -16.13 22.08 -1.97
CA MET A 1 -15.01 21.39 -2.66
C MET A 1 -15.33 19.90 -2.78
N LYS A 2 -14.98 19.21 -3.88
CA LYS A 2 -15.25 17.76 -4.06
C LYS A 2 -14.01 16.87 -4.01
N SER A 3 -12.83 17.42 -4.33
CA SER A 3 -11.57 16.68 -4.31
C SER A 3 -10.51 17.52 -3.64
N LEU A 4 -9.69 16.89 -2.80
CA LEU A 4 -8.53 17.49 -2.14
C LEU A 4 -7.32 16.58 -2.34
N VAL A 5 -6.22 17.15 -2.82
CA VAL A 5 -4.96 16.43 -3.06
C VAL A 5 -3.84 17.21 -2.39
N LEU A 6 -3.19 16.58 -1.42
CA LEU A 6 -2.12 17.14 -0.60
C LEU A 6 -0.86 16.32 -0.84
N VAL A 7 0.07 16.85 -1.64
CA VAL A 7 1.32 16.18 -1.98
C VAL A 7 2.49 17.03 -1.49
N SER A 8 3.35 16.45 -0.66
CA SER A 8 4.55 17.12 -0.11
C SER A 8 4.23 18.43 0.64
N VAL A 9 3.08 18.49 1.31
CA VAL A 9 2.65 19.64 2.12
C VAL A 9 2.64 19.28 3.61
N PRO A 10 2.91 20.23 4.52
CA PRO A 10 2.72 20.04 5.96
C PRO A 10 1.22 19.90 6.28
N VAL A 11 0.75 18.64 6.34
CA VAL A 11 -0.68 18.31 6.49
C VAL A 11 -1.32 18.98 7.70
N PHE A 12 -0.65 18.95 8.85
CA PHE A 12 -1.14 19.57 10.07
C PHE A 12 -1.40 21.07 9.86
N ASN A 13 -0.40 21.82 9.40
CA ASN A 13 -0.52 23.27 9.16
C ASN A 13 -1.66 23.57 8.20
N PHE A 14 -1.77 22.82 7.10
CA PHE A 14 -2.86 22.99 6.14
C PHE A 14 -4.23 22.78 6.80
N LEU A 15 -4.44 21.64 7.47
CA LEU A 15 -5.72 21.30 8.09
C LEU A 15 -6.12 22.29 9.19
N THR A 16 -5.16 22.83 9.95
CA THR A 16 -5.42 23.86 10.96
C THR A 16 -5.73 25.25 10.39
N SER A 17 -5.36 25.50 9.13
CA SER A 17 -5.54 26.80 8.46
C SER A 17 -6.87 26.98 7.74
N ILE A 18 -7.68 25.92 7.66
CA ILE A 18 -8.95 25.91 6.91
C ILE A 18 -10.11 25.48 7.81
N SER A 19 -11.33 25.88 7.45
CA SER A 19 -12.53 25.39 8.14
C SER A 19 -12.84 23.95 7.69
N PRO A 20 -13.00 22.98 8.60
CA PRO A 20 -13.42 21.62 8.23
C PRO A 20 -14.77 21.57 7.52
N GLN A 21 -15.63 22.57 7.73
CA GLN A 21 -16.93 22.67 7.05
C GLN A 21 -16.79 22.86 5.53
N ASP A 22 -15.72 23.51 5.06
CA ASP A 22 -15.46 23.72 3.63
C ASP A 22 -15.15 22.39 2.91
N LEU A 23 -14.74 21.38 3.69
CA LEU A 23 -14.37 20.05 3.23
C LEU A 23 -15.50 19.01 3.39
N CYS A 24 -16.67 19.39 3.91
CA CYS A 24 -17.71 18.41 4.26
C CYS A 24 -18.27 17.61 3.08
N ASN A 25 -18.18 18.17 1.86
CA ASN A 25 -18.64 17.55 0.61
C ASN A 25 -17.50 16.92 -0.22
N LEU A 26 -16.32 16.69 0.38
CA LEU A 26 -15.25 15.94 -0.28
C LEU A 26 -15.70 14.52 -0.59
N THR A 27 -15.49 14.09 -1.84
CA THR A 27 -15.65 12.71 -2.28
C THR A 27 -14.31 12.04 -2.55
N ARG A 28 -13.24 12.82 -2.75
CA ARG A 28 -11.86 12.34 -2.90
C ARG A 28 -10.92 13.08 -1.95
N LEU A 29 -10.18 12.32 -1.16
CA LEU A 29 -9.09 12.81 -0.33
C LEU A 29 -7.82 12.03 -0.66
N GLN A 30 -6.79 12.73 -1.14
CA GLN A 30 -5.47 12.16 -1.39
C GLN A 30 -4.41 12.91 -0.58
N VAL A 31 -3.61 12.19 0.20
CA VAL A 31 -2.59 12.77 1.06
C VAL A 31 -1.33 11.91 1.03
N HIS A 32 -0.28 12.45 0.39
CA HIS A 32 1.03 11.82 0.33
C HIS A 32 2.07 12.79 0.90
N ASN A 33 2.53 12.52 2.12
CA ASN A 33 3.55 13.36 2.73
C ASN A 33 4.95 12.80 2.39
N SER A 34 5.63 13.41 1.42
CA SER A 34 6.99 13.03 0.99
C SER A 34 8.12 13.76 1.74
N LEU A 35 7.82 14.54 2.79
CA LEU A 35 8.83 15.38 3.41
C LEU A 35 9.70 14.57 4.39
N ALA A 36 10.87 14.15 3.92
CA ALA A 36 11.92 13.46 4.67
C ALA A 36 12.44 14.25 5.90
N TYR A 37 12.08 15.53 6.04
CA TYR A 37 12.62 16.44 7.06
C TYR A 37 11.59 17.03 8.03
N ALA A 38 10.30 16.71 7.88
CA ALA A 38 9.26 17.09 8.83
C ALA A 38 8.85 15.85 9.63
N SER A 39 9.66 15.45 10.62
CA SER A 39 9.21 14.50 11.65
C SER A 39 8.25 15.17 12.64
N ASP A 40 8.43 16.48 12.86
CA ASP A 40 7.57 17.28 13.71
C ASP A 40 6.19 17.48 13.05
N GLY A 41 5.13 16.97 13.70
CA GLY A 41 3.75 17.14 13.26
C GLY A 41 3.14 16.04 12.37
N ARG A 42 3.83 14.93 12.05
CA ARG A 42 3.18 13.81 11.31
C ARG A 42 2.10 13.11 12.14
N GLU A 43 2.34 12.96 13.43
CA GLU A 43 1.41 12.38 14.37
C GLU A 43 0.17 13.26 14.55
N ASP A 44 0.37 14.56 14.76
CA ASP A 44 -0.73 15.52 14.83
C ASP A 44 -1.47 15.61 13.49
N GLY A 45 -0.74 15.63 12.37
CA GLY A 45 -1.34 15.57 11.04
C GLY A 45 -2.20 14.32 10.84
N THR A 46 -1.77 13.16 11.32
CA THR A 46 -2.56 11.92 11.30
C THR A 46 -3.83 12.06 12.16
N ARG A 47 -3.72 12.67 13.35
CA ARG A 47 -4.87 12.91 14.22
C ARG A 47 -5.90 13.85 13.58
N GLU A 48 -5.44 14.94 12.97
CA GLU A 48 -6.32 15.89 12.28
C GLU A 48 -6.95 15.27 11.03
N LEU A 49 -6.21 14.43 10.29
CA LEU A 49 -6.77 13.65 9.18
C LEU A 49 -7.85 12.67 9.64
N ASP A 50 -7.59 11.92 10.71
CA ASP A 50 -8.58 11.00 11.30
C ASP A 50 -9.84 11.77 11.72
N LEU A 51 -9.69 12.92 12.37
CA LEU A 51 -10.81 13.77 12.78
C LEU A 51 -11.61 14.29 11.57
N LEU A 52 -10.91 14.80 10.54
CA LEU A 52 -11.53 15.26 9.30
C LEU A 52 -12.38 14.16 8.66
N VAL A 53 -11.80 12.98 8.45
CA VAL A 53 -12.48 11.84 7.82
C VAL A 53 -13.66 11.35 8.67
N ARG A 54 -13.51 11.33 10.00
CA ARG A 54 -14.50 10.77 10.94
C ARG A 54 -15.66 11.71 11.30
N LYS A 55 -15.45 13.02 11.26
CA LYS A 55 -16.42 13.98 11.82
C LYS A 55 -16.92 15.01 10.83
N HIS A 56 -16.16 15.27 9.77
CA HIS A 56 -16.42 16.43 8.92
C HIS A 56 -16.80 16.04 7.50
N ILE A 57 -16.17 15.02 6.92
CA ILE A 57 -16.51 14.55 5.57
C ILE A 57 -17.74 13.63 5.64
N ARG A 58 -18.71 13.86 4.75
CA ARG A 58 -19.99 13.12 4.75
C ARG A 58 -19.94 11.77 4.05
N ALA A 59 -19.24 11.69 2.92
CA ALA A 59 -19.23 10.50 2.06
C ALA A 59 -18.03 10.52 1.11
N LEU A 60 -16.97 9.78 1.46
CA LEU A 60 -15.82 9.57 0.58
C LEU A 60 -16.07 8.43 -0.41
N GLU A 61 -15.71 8.66 -1.67
CA GLU A 61 -15.59 7.64 -2.71
C GLU A 61 -14.16 7.14 -2.83
N VAL A 62 -13.18 8.02 -2.63
CA VAL A 62 -11.75 7.69 -2.64
C VAL A 62 -11.06 8.24 -1.41
N LEU A 63 -10.43 7.34 -0.65
CA LEU A 63 -9.51 7.67 0.42
C LEU A 63 -8.14 7.12 0.08
N ASP A 64 -7.18 8.01 -0.10
CA ASP A 64 -5.81 7.66 -0.47
C ASP A 64 -4.85 8.42 0.44
N ILE A 65 -4.35 7.75 1.46
CA ILE A 65 -3.58 8.40 2.53
C ILE A 65 -2.35 7.58 2.91
N THR A 66 -1.24 8.28 3.09
CA THR A 66 -0.08 7.81 3.83
C THR A 66 -0.05 8.54 5.18
N CYS A 67 -0.18 7.80 6.28
CA CYS A 67 -0.30 8.34 7.64
C CYS A 67 0.35 7.41 8.68
N HIS A 68 0.23 7.69 9.97
CA HIS A 68 0.54 6.69 11.01
C HIS A 68 -0.67 5.76 11.20
N THR A 69 -0.66 4.61 10.55
CA THR A 69 -1.82 3.70 10.50
C THR A 69 -2.25 3.21 11.88
N GLY A 70 -1.32 3.01 12.82
CA GLY A 70 -1.61 2.66 14.21
C GLY A 70 -2.31 3.76 15.02
N ARG A 71 -2.42 4.99 14.48
CA ARG A 71 -3.11 6.13 15.10
C ARG A 71 -4.34 6.60 14.32
N PHE A 72 -4.56 6.06 13.13
CA PHE A 72 -5.73 6.36 12.31
C PHE A 72 -6.76 5.24 12.52
N HIS A 73 -7.95 5.57 13.01
CA HIS A 73 -8.92 4.56 13.40
C HIS A 73 -9.61 3.97 12.18
N ILE A 74 -9.70 2.64 12.10
CA ILE A 74 -10.44 2.00 11.01
C ILE A 74 -11.93 2.36 11.03
N ASP A 75 -12.49 2.69 12.20
CA ASP A 75 -13.87 3.17 12.32
C ASP A 75 -14.11 4.49 11.57
N SER A 76 -13.07 5.33 11.45
CA SER A 76 -13.11 6.54 10.63
C SER A 76 -13.31 6.20 9.14
N ILE A 77 -12.72 5.10 8.67
CA ILE A 77 -12.88 4.60 7.30
C ILE A 77 -14.26 3.95 7.12
N LEU A 78 -14.68 3.12 8.08
CA LEU A 78 -15.94 2.36 8.04
C LEU A 78 -17.18 3.25 7.93
N GLN A 79 -17.15 4.48 8.46
CA GLN A 79 -18.23 5.45 8.31
C GLN A 79 -18.56 5.78 6.85
N HIS A 80 -17.62 5.60 5.93
CA HIS A 80 -17.79 5.83 4.51
C HIS A 80 -18.23 4.57 3.75
N GLY A 81 -18.64 3.50 4.44
CA GLY A 81 -18.98 2.22 3.81
C GLY A 81 -20.05 2.28 2.72
N GLY A 82 -20.98 3.25 2.80
CA GLY A 82 -22.00 3.47 1.75
C GLY A 82 -21.44 4.06 0.45
N SER A 83 -20.32 4.79 0.51
CA SER A 83 -19.79 5.58 -0.61
C SER A 83 -18.40 5.15 -1.08
N LEU A 84 -17.58 4.54 -0.21
CA LEU A 84 -16.18 4.27 -0.52
C LEU A 84 -16.05 3.21 -1.62
N ARG A 85 -15.19 3.50 -2.61
CA ARG A 85 -14.92 2.67 -3.78
C ARG A 85 -13.44 2.32 -3.91
N GLN A 86 -12.56 3.23 -3.46
CA GLN A 86 -11.12 3.04 -3.50
C GLN A 86 -10.52 3.40 -2.14
N LEU A 87 -9.74 2.48 -1.59
CA LEU A 87 -9.03 2.67 -0.32
C LEU A 87 -7.55 2.38 -0.52
N HIS A 88 -6.73 3.40 -0.40
CA HIS A 88 -5.28 3.29 -0.33
C HIS A 88 -4.85 3.78 1.05
N PHE A 89 -4.44 2.85 1.91
CA PHE A 89 -4.19 3.13 3.31
C PHE A 89 -2.81 2.61 3.71
N ARG A 90 -1.88 3.55 3.85
CA ARG A 90 -0.44 3.30 3.92
C ARG A 90 0.19 3.90 5.15
N ASP A 91 1.23 3.27 5.64
CA ASP A 91 2.07 3.83 6.70
C ASP A 91 3.22 4.68 6.15
N HIS A 92 3.60 5.72 6.89
CA HIS A 92 4.80 6.51 6.62
C HIS A 92 6.10 5.72 6.65
N VAL A 93 6.15 4.61 7.40
CA VAL A 93 7.36 3.77 7.51
C VAL A 93 7.65 3.07 6.17
N GLY A 94 6.64 2.43 5.58
CA GLY A 94 6.79 1.66 4.33
C GLY A 94 7.87 0.56 4.41
N PHE A 95 8.39 0.16 3.25
CA PHE A 95 9.29 -1.00 3.12
C PHE A 95 10.65 -0.67 2.48
N SER A 96 11.00 0.63 2.38
CA SER A 96 12.24 1.05 1.71
C SER A 96 13.51 0.76 2.51
N HIS A 97 13.41 0.49 3.82
CA HIS A 97 14.54 0.27 4.72
C HIS A 97 14.58 -1.19 5.22
N ASP A 98 15.78 -1.71 5.50
CA ASP A 98 16.01 -3.13 5.86
C ASP A 98 15.42 -3.51 7.23
N ASP A 99 15.53 -2.60 8.19
CA ASP A 99 15.22 -2.82 9.61
C ASP A 99 13.88 -2.21 10.04
N GLY A 100 13.18 -1.55 9.12
CA GLY A 100 11.88 -0.95 9.38
C GLY A 100 10.81 -2.03 9.49
N GLN A 101 10.19 -2.16 10.66
CA GLN A 101 8.93 -2.88 10.79
C GLN A 101 7.80 -1.95 10.35
N CYS A 102 7.18 -2.25 9.21
CA CYS A 102 6.09 -1.43 8.71
C CYS A 102 4.82 -1.75 9.50
N PRO A 103 4.20 -0.77 10.19
CA PRO A 103 2.94 -1.00 10.88
C PRO A 103 1.92 -1.68 9.96
N THR A 104 1.39 -2.80 10.42
CA THR A 104 0.48 -3.65 9.66
C THR A 104 -0.83 -3.75 10.40
N LEU A 105 -1.95 -3.56 9.68
CA LEU A 105 -3.28 -3.75 10.26
C LEU A 105 -3.45 -5.17 10.81
N ARG A 106 -4.24 -5.31 11.88
CA ARG A 106 -4.59 -6.64 12.38
C ARG A 106 -5.49 -7.33 11.37
N ALA A 107 -5.38 -8.65 11.23
CA ALA A 107 -6.23 -9.43 10.34
C ALA A 107 -7.74 -9.22 10.63
N GLU A 108 -8.09 -9.10 11.91
CA GLU A 108 -9.46 -8.78 12.37
C GLU A 108 -9.93 -7.43 11.84
N ASP A 109 -9.08 -6.40 11.88
CA ASP A 109 -9.40 -5.06 11.38
C ASP A 109 -9.56 -5.04 9.86
N VAL A 110 -8.72 -5.78 9.13
CA VAL A 110 -8.87 -5.97 7.68
C VAL A 110 -10.18 -6.69 7.35
N ALA A 111 -10.56 -7.71 8.12
CA ALA A 111 -11.84 -8.40 7.95
C ALA A 111 -13.03 -7.49 8.25
N ARG A 112 -12.95 -6.66 9.31
CA ARG A 112 -13.97 -5.64 9.62
C ARG A 112 -14.11 -4.64 8.48
N LEU A 113 -13.01 -4.17 7.91
CA LEU A 113 -13.04 -3.31 6.72
C LEU A 113 -13.69 -4.01 5.53
N GLY A 114 -13.35 -5.28 5.26
CA GLY A 114 -13.94 -6.00 4.13
C GLY A 114 -15.44 -6.23 4.26
N GLN A 115 -15.94 -6.47 5.46
CA GLN A 115 -17.37 -6.57 5.74
C GLN A 115 -18.09 -5.22 5.70
N GLY A 116 -17.42 -4.15 6.15
CA GLY A 116 -18.03 -2.82 6.27
C GLY A 116 -17.90 -1.92 5.03
N LEU A 117 -17.10 -2.31 4.04
CA LEU A 117 -16.84 -1.53 2.82
C LEU A 117 -17.30 -2.29 1.56
N PRO A 118 -18.61 -2.52 1.39
CA PRO A 118 -19.14 -3.44 0.38
C PRO A 118 -18.90 -3.01 -1.07
N PHE A 119 -18.58 -1.74 -1.30
CA PHE A 119 -18.40 -1.20 -2.65
C PHE A 119 -16.94 -0.93 -3.02
N VAL A 120 -16.00 -1.21 -2.12
CA VAL A 120 -14.56 -1.03 -2.41
C VAL A 120 -14.13 -2.06 -3.44
N HIS A 121 -13.72 -1.56 -4.60
CA HIS A 121 -13.24 -2.36 -5.72
C HIS A 121 -11.72 -2.29 -5.90
N THR A 122 -11.08 -1.28 -5.30
CA THR A 122 -9.62 -1.10 -5.28
C THR A 122 -9.13 -0.94 -3.85
N LEU A 123 -8.17 -1.77 -3.45
CA LEU A 123 -7.57 -1.75 -2.12
C LEU A 123 -6.04 -1.71 -2.24
N GLU A 124 -5.41 -0.83 -1.47
CA GLU A 124 -3.97 -0.80 -1.29
C GLU A 124 -3.59 -0.76 0.19
N LEU A 125 -2.75 -1.71 0.63
CA LEU A 125 -2.35 -1.88 2.04
C LEU A 125 -0.88 -2.28 2.19
N ASP A 126 -0.33 -1.99 3.36
CA ASP A 126 0.92 -2.56 3.87
C ASP A 126 0.66 -3.91 4.56
N MET A 127 1.52 -4.90 4.32
CA MET A 127 1.54 -6.19 5.05
C MET A 127 2.97 -6.63 5.34
N ASP A 128 3.41 -6.37 6.57
CA ASP A 128 4.63 -6.94 7.11
C ASP A 128 4.34 -8.33 7.72
N ALA A 129 4.87 -9.37 7.07
CA ALA A 129 4.71 -10.74 7.53
C ALA A 129 5.40 -11.02 8.88
N ALA A 130 6.28 -10.12 9.36
CA ALA A 130 6.85 -10.21 10.69
C ALA A 130 5.86 -9.79 11.79
N LEU A 131 4.81 -9.03 11.44
CA LEU A 131 3.85 -8.47 12.39
C LEU A 131 2.45 -9.09 12.31
N CYS A 132 2.22 -10.00 11.37
CA CYS A 132 0.92 -10.65 11.18
C CYS A 132 1.06 -12.11 10.72
N TYR A 133 -0.01 -12.89 10.85
CA TYR A 133 -0.12 -14.20 10.22
C TYR A 133 -0.74 -14.03 8.82
N PRO A 134 0.02 -14.21 7.72
CA PRO A 134 -0.44 -13.84 6.39
C PRO A 134 -1.74 -14.53 5.94
N PRO A 135 -1.97 -15.85 6.19
CA PRO A 135 -3.21 -16.49 5.76
C PRO A 135 -4.48 -15.87 6.35
N GLU A 136 -4.44 -15.36 7.57
CA GLU A 136 -5.58 -14.65 8.17
C GLU A 136 -5.75 -13.24 7.60
N PHE A 137 -4.64 -12.51 7.41
CA PHE A 137 -4.66 -11.20 6.77
C PHE A 137 -5.26 -11.27 5.36
N LEU A 138 -4.83 -12.25 4.55
CA LEU A 138 -5.33 -12.49 3.20
C LEU A 138 -6.80 -12.93 3.18
N ARG A 139 -7.28 -13.68 4.18
CA ARG A 139 -8.71 -13.95 4.36
C ARG A 139 -9.50 -12.67 4.64
N GLY A 140 -8.93 -11.76 5.43
CA GLY A 140 -9.49 -10.42 5.63
C GLY A 140 -9.65 -9.67 4.31
N ILE A 141 -8.61 -9.64 3.47
CA ILE A 141 -8.68 -9.02 2.13
C ILE A 141 -9.75 -9.69 1.25
N ALA A 142 -9.84 -11.03 1.27
CA ALA A 142 -10.82 -11.76 0.47
C ALA A 142 -12.28 -11.54 0.94
N SER A 143 -12.50 -10.95 2.13
CA SER A 143 -13.83 -10.65 2.64
C SER A 143 -14.49 -9.42 2.00
N PHE A 144 -13.72 -8.60 1.28
CA PHE A 144 -14.27 -7.50 0.49
C PHE A 144 -15.09 -8.06 -0.70
N PRO A 145 -16.40 -7.75 -0.81
CA PRO A 145 -17.26 -8.42 -1.76
C PRO A 145 -17.05 -7.92 -3.20
N MET A 146 -16.72 -6.64 -3.40
CA MET A 146 -16.54 -6.02 -4.72
C MET A 146 -15.06 -5.84 -5.13
N LEU A 147 -14.12 -6.32 -4.31
CA LEU A 147 -12.69 -6.09 -4.52
C LEU A 147 -12.15 -6.84 -5.74
N GLN A 148 -11.64 -6.09 -6.72
CA GLN A 148 -11.10 -6.60 -7.98
C GLN A 148 -9.64 -6.22 -8.20
N THR A 149 -9.18 -5.12 -7.61
CA THR A 149 -7.79 -4.64 -7.71
C THR A 149 -7.17 -4.55 -6.33
N LEU A 150 -6.10 -5.31 -6.09
CA LEU A 150 -5.34 -5.27 -4.85
C LEU A 150 -3.90 -4.82 -5.13
N ILE A 151 -3.39 -3.90 -4.34
CA ILE A 151 -1.97 -3.56 -4.28
C ILE A 151 -1.50 -3.84 -2.85
N LEU A 152 -0.71 -4.88 -2.66
CA LEU A 152 -0.17 -5.26 -1.36
C LEU A 152 1.31 -4.93 -1.35
N HIS A 153 1.77 -4.15 -0.37
CA HIS A 153 3.19 -3.93 -0.21
C HIS A 153 3.73 -4.74 0.95
N VAL A 154 4.92 -5.28 0.76
CA VAL A 154 5.54 -6.24 1.67
C VAL A 154 7.03 -5.96 1.82
N GLN A 155 7.60 -6.38 2.94
CA GLN A 155 9.04 -6.36 3.13
C GLN A 155 9.71 -7.45 2.28
N THR A 156 10.85 -7.12 1.68
CA THR A 156 11.70 -8.16 1.05
C THR A 156 12.16 -9.18 2.08
N LEU A 157 12.18 -10.44 1.67
CA LEU A 157 12.75 -11.55 2.43
C LEU A 157 14.27 -11.66 2.26
N LEU A 158 14.85 -10.86 1.34
CA LEU A 158 16.29 -10.75 1.18
C LEU A 158 16.88 -9.91 2.32
N ARG A 159 18.05 -10.32 2.81
CA ARG A 159 18.84 -9.56 3.78
C ARG A 159 20.17 -9.17 3.16
N ALA A 160 20.64 -7.97 3.49
CA ALA A 160 21.89 -7.41 2.96
C ALA A 160 23.08 -8.36 3.19
N THR A 161 23.19 -8.93 4.39
CA THR A 161 24.34 -9.74 4.82
C THR A 161 24.16 -11.26 4.64
N GLU A 162 22.94 -11.72 4.36
CA GLU A 162 22.69 -13.15 4.14
C GLU A 162 23.21 -13.59 2.77
N LYS A 163 23.76 -14.81 2.73
CA LYS A 163 24.16 -15.44 1.46
C LYS A 163 22.90 -15.92 0.74
N ASP A 164 22.72 -15.45 -0.49
CA ASP A 164 21.59 -15.86 -1.34
C ASP A 164 21.84 -17.27 -1.89
N ASP A 165 20.79 -18.07 -1.93
CA ASP A 165 20.77 -19.33 -2.69
C ASP A 165 20.33 -19.03 -4.13
N PRO A 166 21.20 -19.19 -5.15
CA PRO A 166 20.85 -18.93 -6.54
C PRO A 166 19.70 -19.80 -7.06
N ALA A 167 19.45 -20.95 -6.43
CA ALA A 167 18.36 -21.83 -6.82
C ALA A 167 17.00 -21.40 -6.27
N ARG A 168 16.96 -20.39 -5.37
CA ARG A 168 15.77 -20.07 -4.60
C ARG A 168 15.49 -18.57 -4.53
N ASP A 169 14.37 -18.17 -5.12
CA ASP A 169 13.88 -16.80 -5.10
C ASP A 169 12.76 -16.65 -4.04
N ARG A 170 13.15 -16.23 -2.83
CA ARG A 170 12.23 -16.15 -1.68
C ARG A 170 11.09 -15.14 -1.90
N ASP A 171 11.39 -14.00 -2.52
CA ASP A 171 10.38 -12.96 -2.77
C ASP A 171 9.37 -13.45 -3.82
N TYR A 172 9.85 -14.09 -4.89
CA TYR A 172 8.99 -14.70 -5.90
C TYR A 172 8.13 -15.82 -5.32
N GLU A 173 8.72 -16.75 -4.57
CA GLU A 173 7.99 -17.84 -3.90
C GLU A 173 6.87 -17.31 -2.99
N SER A 174 7.18 -16.30 -2.18
CA SER A 174 6.23 -15.65 -1.28
C SER A 174 5.08 -14.97 -2.05
N ALA A 175 5.41 -14.27 -3.15
CA ALA A 175 4.41 -13.67 -4.03
C ALA A 175 3.51 -14.75 -4.67
N MET A 176 4.07 -15.86 -5.14
CA MET A 176 3.29 -16.95 -5.75
C MET A 176 2.33 -17.61 -4.76
N GLN A 177 2.79 -17.80 -3.51
CA GLN A 177 1.94 -18.31 -2.43
C GLN A 177 0.80 -17.34 -2.11
N THR A 178 1.10 -16.03 -2.07
CA THR A 178 0.11 -14.97 -1.82
C THR A 178 -0.94 -14.93 -2.93
N PHE A 179 -0.53 -14.92 -4.20
CA PHE A 179 -1.43 -14.98 -5.35
C PHE A 179 -2.31 -16.24 -5.32
N SER A 180 -1.70 -17.41 -5.12
CA SER A 180 -2.43 -18.68 -5.05
C SER A 180 -3.47 -18.69 -3.93
N CYS A 181 -3.14 -18.11 -2.77
CA CYS A 181 -4.05 -17.99 -1.64
C CYS A 181 -5.24 -17.09 -1.99
N LEU A 182 -5.00 -15.88 -2.50
CA LEU A 182 -6.04 -14.90 -2.83
C LEU A 182 -6.96 -15.38 -3.96
N VAL A 183 -6.42 -16.06 -4.98
CA VAL A 183 -7.23 -16.66 -6.04
C VAL A 183 -8.13 -17.75 -5.49
N ARG A 184 -7.60 -18.71 -4.72
CA ARG A 184 -8.39 -19.80 -4.11
C ARG A 184 -9.46 -19.28 -3.15
N LEU A 185 -9.14 -18.26 -2.35
CA LEU A 185 -10.09 -17.64 -1.45
C LEU A 185 -11.23 -16.97 -2.24
N ARG A 186 -10.91 -16.27 -3.33
CA ARG A 186 -11.92 -15.63 -4.18
C ARG A 186 -12.83 -16.64 -4.87
N GLU A 187 -12.26 -17.70 -5.45
CA GLU A 187 -13.03 -18.79 -6.07
C GLU A 187 -14.01 -19.44 -5.09
N LYS A 188 -13.63 -19.51 -3.80
CA LYS A 188 -14.50 -20.07 -2.75
C LYS A 188 -15.56 -19.08 -2.26
N SER A 189 -15.24 -17.79 -2.13
CA SER A 189 -16.13 -16.81 -1.50
C SER A 189 -17.01 -16.04 -2.46
N ASN A 190 -16.53 -15.76 -3.68
CA ASN A 190 -17.24 -15.00 -4.69
C ASN A 190 -16.79 -15.44 -6.11
N PRO A 191 -17.27 -16.60 -6.60
CA PRO A 191 -16.83 -17.18 -7.88
C PRO A 191 -17.21 -16.31 -9.10
N ASP A 192 -18.25 -15.48 -8.96
CA ASP A 192 -18.75 -14.63 -10.05
C ASP A 192 -17.91 -13.35 -10.24
N LEU A 193 -17.08 -12.99 -9.25
CA LEU A 193 -16.23 -11.80 -9.29
C LEU A 193 -14.76 -12.17 -9.33
N ALA A 194 -14.21 -12.23 -10.53
CA ALA A 194 -12.77 -12.48 -10.71
C ALA A 194 -11.91 -11.26 -10.30
N TRP A 195 -10.68 -11.54 -9.88
CA TRP A 195 -9.64 -10.52 -9.76
C TRP A 195 -9.37 -9.90 -11.12
N ARG A 196 -9.31 -8.57 -11.16
CA ARG A 196 -8.81 -7.82 -12.31
C ARG A 196 -7.28 -7.79 -12.28
N SER A 197 -6.71 -7.42 -11.13
CA SER A 197 -5.26 -7.35 -10.94
C SER A 197 -4.91 -7.51 -9.46
N ILE A 198 -3.81 -8.21 -9.19
CA ILE A 198 -3.18 -8.24 -7.87
C ILE A 198 -1.71 -7.85 -8.05
N THR A 199 -1.28 -6.81 -7.35
CA THR A 199 0.11 -6.34 -7.35
C THR A 199 0.73 -6.62 -5.98
N ILE A 200 1.90 -7.26 -5.97
CA ILE A 200 2.76 -7.43 -4.79
C ILE A 200 3.99 -6.55 -4.98
N ASN A 201 4.04 -5.42 -4.27
CA ASN A 201 5.16 -4.49 -4.29
C ASN A 201 6.11 -4.80 -3.12
N VAL A 202 7.33 -5.23 -3.44
CA VAL A 202 8.31 -5.73 -2.49
C VAL A 202 9.38 -4.67 -2.23
N GLY A 203 9.73 -4.46 -0.96
CA GLY A 203 10.91 -3.67 -0.57
C GLY A 203 10.80 -2.18 -0.88
N GLY A 204 9.57 -1.67 -1.06
CA GLY A 204 9.33 -0.27 -1.41
C GLY A 204 9.66 0.06 -2.87
N TRP A 205 9.45 -0.90 -3.77
CA TRP A 205 9.63 -0.73 -5.21
C TRP A 205 8.86 0.45 -5.75
N ARG A 206 9.49 1.14 -6.71
CA ARG A 206 8.88 2.16 -7.56
C ARG A 206 9.42 1.97 -8.96
N ARG A 207 8.60 2.31 -9.96
CA ARG A 207 8.97 2.23 -11.38
C ARG A 207 10.28 2.96 -11.72
N VAL A 208 10.53 4.09 -11.04
CA VAL A 208 11.78 4.85 -11.11
C VAL A 208 12.24 5.10 -9.68
N MET A 209 13.41 4.58 -9.32
CA MET A 209 14.00 4.80 -7.99
C MET A 209 15.50 4.63 -7.98
N LEU A 210 16.13 5.20 -6.95
CA LEU A 210 17.44 4.77 -6.49
C LEU A 210 17.24 3.53 -5.61
N ARG A 211 17.83 2.41 -6.01
CA ARG A 211 17.84 1.17 -5.22
C ARG A 211 18.65 1.35 -3.95
N ARG A 212 18.49 0.46 -2.96
CA ARG A 212 19.31 0.44 -1.74
C ARG A 212 20.81 0.54 -2.07
N VAL A 213 21.48 1.54 -1.48
CA VAL A 213 22.84 1.97 -1.86
C VAL A 213 23.96 1.45 -0.94
N GLY A 214 23.63 0.66 0.08
CA GLY A 214 24.63 0.04 0.96
C GLY A 214 25.61 -0.86 0.19
N SER A 215 26.85 -1.02 0.67
CA SER A 215 27.90 -1.80 -0.01
C SER A 215 27.44 -3.22 -0.37
N GLU A 216 26.76 -3.88 0.56
CA GLU A 216 26.21 -5.22 0.36
C GLU A 216 25.10 -5.26 -0.69
N TRP A 217 24.18 -4.28 -0.64
CA TRP A 217 23.13 -4.15 -1.66
C TRP A 217 23.68 -3.84 -3.03
N LYS A 218 24.68 -2.96 -3.16
CA LYS A 218 25.39 -2.71 -4.42
C LYS A 218 25.97 -4.00 -5.00
N ARG A 219 26.57 -4.85 -4.16
CA ARG A 219 27.11 -6.15 -4.58
C ARG A 219 26.03 -7.16 -5.00
N LYS A 220 24.86 -7.15 -4.36
CA LYS A 220 23.69 -7.95 -4.79
C LYS A 220 23.10 -7.43 -6.09
N ASN A 221 22.87 -6.13 -6.20
CA ASN A 221 22.32 -5.47 -7.39
C ASN A 221 23.20 -5.72 -8.63
N ALA A 222 24.54 -5.67 -8.48
CA ALA A 222 25.48 -5.99 -9.55
C ALA A 222 25.40 -7.43 -10.07
N ARG A 223 24.78 -8.34 -9.29
CA ARG A 223 24.51 -9.73 -9.67
C ARG A 223 23.06 -9.96 -10.11
N GLY A 224 22.26 -8.90 -10.25
CA GLY A 224 20.84 -8.98 -10.61
C GLY A 224 19.91 -9.37 -9.46
N ILE A 225 20.39 -9.35 -8.21
CA ILE A 225 19.59 -9.66 -7.03
C ILE A 225 19.10 -8.35 -6.42
N PHE A 226 17.79 -8.15 -6.40
CA PHE A 226 17.16 -6.89 -6.04
C PHE A 226 16.17 -7.06 -4.89
N ALA A 227 16.27 -6.18 -3.89
CA ALA A 227 15.29 -6.09 -2.79
C ALA A 227 13.96 -5.48 -3.26
N GLU A 228 14.02 -4.61 -4.26
CA GLU A 228 12.87 -3.88 -4.76
C GLU A 228 12.37 -4.55 -6.04
N ARG A 229 11.19 -5.16 -5.93
CA ARG A 229 10.55 -5.94 -7.00
C ARG A 229 9.05 -5.70 -7.00
N CYS A 230 8.41 -5.93 -8.13
CA CYS A 230 6.97 -5.78 -8.25
C CYS A 230 6.43 -6.91 -9.11
N PHE A 231 5.55 -7.73 -8.53
CA PHE A 231 4.89 -8.82 -9.22
C PHE A 231 3.44 -8.48 -9.45
N VAL A 232 2.94 -8.75 -10.66
CA VAL A 232 1.57 -8.44 -11.07
C VAL A 232 0.91 -9.70 -11.59
N LEU A 233 -0.24 -10.05 -11.01
CA LEU A 233 -1.12 -11.13 -11.46
C LEU A 233 -2.33 -10.53 -12.16
N GLU A 234 -2.49 -10.81 -13.45
CA GLU A 234 -3.61 -10.35 -14.27
C GLU A 234 -4.12 -11.47 -15.16
N LYS A 235 -5.33 -11.32 -15.70
CA LYS A 235 -5.83 -12.23 -16.73
C LYS A 235 -5.23 -11.88 -18.08
N ASP A 236 -4.71 -12.88 -18.77
CA ASP A 236 -4.30 -12.75 -20.17
C ASP A 236 -5.52 -12.70 -21.11
N GLU A 237 -5.25 -12.59 -22.42
CA GLU A 237 -6.26 -12.58 -23.48
C GLU A 237 -7.12 -13.86 -23.51
N THR A 238 -6.63 -14.96 -22.94
CA THR A 238 -7.35 -16.24 -22.83
C THR A 238 -8.19 -16.34 -21.56
N GLY A 239 -8.16 -15.32 -20.69
CA GLY A 239 -8.87 -15.27 -19.42
C GLY A 239 -8.19 -16.05 -18.29
N ARG A 240 -6.97 -16.56 -18.51
CA ARG A 240 -6.16 -17.26 -17.49
C ARG A 240 -5.30 -16.28 -16.73
N TYR A 241 -5.10 -16.52 -15.44
CA TYR A 241 -4.18 -15.69 -14.66
C TYR A 241 -2.73 -15.95 -15.07
N LYS A 242 -2.00 -14.87 -15.33
CA LYS A 242 -0.58 -14.84 -15.62
C LYS A 242 0.11 -13.89 -14.64
N VAL A 243 1.30 -14.28 -14.20
CA VAL A 243 2.17 -13.42 -13.40
C VAL A 243 3.23 -12.80 -14.32
N ALA A 244 3.44 -11.51 -14.17
CA ALA A 244 4.59 -10.78 -14.70
C ALA A 244 5.37 -10.12 -13.55
N GLU A 245 6.65 -9.87 -13.78
CA GLU A 245 7.47 -8.99 -12.95
C GLU A 245 7.68 -7.67 -13.68
N GLU A 246 7.42 -6.56 -13.00
CA GLU A 246 7.56 -5.21 -13.54
C GLU A 246 9.01 -4.74 -13.43
N GLU A 247 9.51 -4.15 -14.52
CA GLU A 247 10.87 -3.62 -14.56
C GLU A 247 10.99 -2.33 -13.74
N CYS A 248 12.07 -2.23 -12.96
CA CYS A 248 12.49 -1.00 -12.31
C CYS A 248 13.52 -0.29 -13.19
N HIS A 249 13.25 0.96 -13.55
CA HIS A 249 14.23 1.82 -14.20
C HIS A 249 15.13 2.50 -13.16
N ASP A 250 16.43 2.53 -13.42
CA ASP A 250 17.39 3.16 -12.52
C ASP A 250 17.24 4.68 -12.53
N GLY A 251 16.89 5.23 -11.36
CA GLY A 251 16.76 6.66 -11.12
C GLY A 251 18.07 7.45 -11.30
N SER A 252 19.23 6.78 -11.30
CA SER A 252 20.55 7.42 -11.47
C SER A 252 20.68 8.19 -12.79
N GLN A 253 19.94 7.79 -13.82
CA GLN A 253 19.90 8.47 -15.12
C GLN A 253 19.17 9.82 -15.07
N TYR A 254 18.28 10.00 -14.09
CA TYR A 254 17.50 11.23 -13.88
C TYR A 254 18.16 12.19 -12.88
N THR A 255 19.19 11.75 -12.16
CA THR A 255 20.02 12.62 -11.30
C THR A 255 21.09 13.42 -12.06
N SER A 256 21.24 13.20 -13.37
CA SER A 256 22.23 13.90 -14.23
C SER A 256 21.84 15.33 -14.62
N THR A 257 20.70 15.85 -14.20
CA THR A 257 20.36 17.28 -14.28
C THR A 257 20.43 17.93 -12.90
N SER A 258 21.63 17.96 -12.32
CA SER A 258 21.98 19.02 -11.37
C SER A 258 22.34 20.23 -12.22
N GLN A 259 21.39 21.12 -12.47
CA GLN A 259 21.70 22.45 -13.00
C GLN A 259 22.55 23.18 -11.96
N LEU A 260 23.70 23.65 -12.43
CA LEU A 260 24.58 24.64 -11.81
C LEU A 260 23.80 25.91 -11.43
#